data_AF-A0A8J3YG66-F1
#
_entry.id   AF-A0A8J3YG66-F1
#
_cell.length_a   1.000
_cell.length_b   1.000
_cell.length_c   1.000
_cell.angle_alpha   90.00
_cell.angle_beta   90.00
_cell.angle_gamma   90.00
#
_symmetry.space_group_name_H-M   'P 1'
#
loop_
_entity.id
_entity.type
_entity.pdbx_description
1 polymer ?
#
loop_
_entity_poly.entity_id
_entity_poly.type
_entity_poly.pdbx_seq_one_letter_code
_entity_poly.pdbx_strand_id
1 'polypeptide(L)'
;MERAERIVELDALRGAALAGIVMVNIVQLTGLRRPDGPAAAHPTAFVWELLFLQRPFPVFTFLFGVSFALMLRTASRFVLLRRLLWLGVIGLLHSLLQPNEVLRHYAAFGVVVLLPASYLPRRWVLGLGALLLVPAMILHGIWIIPGLFLLGAAAAGYGLPERRALVRAFAVALPAAAIVGHEQYRHGVGPSAYPWTLPAGLVFAFLFVVGFLLVGRPTHAVLAPMGRMALTNYVLASALILGADATFHIGQSDGYGRVVAVGTGIGVAQALLSLLWLRHFRHGPLEWLWRGLTLWRVPPMRR
;
A
#
# COMPACT_ATOMS: atom_id res chain seq x y z
N MET A 1 9.27 -29.22 3.88
CA MET A 1 8.70 -27.86 4.06
C MET A 1 7.95 -27.51 2.79
N GLU A 2 6.65 -27.79 2.76
CA GLU A 2 5.77 -27.48 1.65
C GLU A 2 5.88 -25.99 1.32
N ARG A 3 6.24 -25.68 0.08
CA ARG A 3 6.43 -24.32 -0.40
C ARG A 3 5.02 -23.70 -0.42
N ALA A 4 4.68 -22.88 0.57
CA ALA A 4 3.43 -22.12 0.54
C ALA A 4 3.25 -21.54 -0.87
N GLU A 5 2.20 -21.97 -1.55
CA GLU A 5 1.95 -21.66 -2.95
C GLU A 5 1.93 -20.14 -3.09
N ARG A 6 2.90 -19.59 -3.82
CA ARG A 6 3.04 -18.13 -3.92
C ARG A 6 1.94 -17.60 -4.81
N ILE A 7 1.12 -16.71 -4.26
CA ILE A 7 0.04 -16.07 -4.99
C ILE A 7 0.63 -14.87 -5.74
N VAL A 8 0.90 -15.06 -7.04
CA VAL A 8 1.54 -14.07 -7.90
C VAL A 8 0.73 -12.78 -7.95
N GLU A 9 -0.60 -12.91 -7.92
CA GLU A 9 -1.58 -11.82 -7.94
C GLU A 9 -1.40 -10.90 -6.73
N LEU A 10 -1.14 -11.44 -5.53
CA LEU A 10 -0.92 -10.64 -4.33
C LEU A 10 0.40 -9.87 -4.38
N ASP A 11 1.47 -10.52 -4.86
CA ASP A 11 2.76 -9.85 -5.02
C ASP A 11 2.65 -8.76 -6.09
N ALA A 12 1.98 -9.01 -7.20
CA ALA A 12 1.77 -8.03 -8.26
C ALA A 12 0.94 -6.83 -7.79
N LEU A 13 -0.14 -7.07 -7.05
CA LEU A 13 -0.99 -6.02 -6.51
C LEU A 13 -0.23 -5.18 -5.47
N ARG A 14 0.64 -5.79 -4.66
CA ARG A 14 1.54 -5.07 -3.74
C ARG A 14 2.53 -4.19 -4.51
N GLY A 15 3.10 -4.69 -5.61
CA GLY A 15 3.99 -3.92 -6.48
C GLY A 15 3.28 -2.72 -7.12
N ALA A 16 2.07 -2.92 -7.62
CA ALA A 16 1.25 -1.88 -8.21
C ALA A 16 0.87 -0.79 -7.18
N ALA A 17 0.45 -1.19 -5.98
CA ALA A 17 0.18 -0.27 -4.88
C ALA A 17 1.44 0.51 -4.48
N LEU A 18 2.60 -0.13 -4.46
CA LEU A 18 3.86 0.54 -4.12
C LEU A 18 4.23 1.62 -5.14
N ALA A 19 4.05 1.37 -6.44
CA ALA A 19 4.25 2.39 -7.47
C ALA A 19 3.35 3.61 -7.25
N GLY A 20 2.10 3.41 -6.81
CA GLY A 20 1.22 4.50 -6.41
C GLY A 20 1.66 5.22 -5.12
N ILE A 21 2.19 4.49 -4.13
CA ILE A 21 2.72 5.08 -2.88
C ILE A 21 3.89 6.03 -3.17
N VAL A 22 4.74 5.71 -4.15
CA VAL A 22 5.84 6.60 -4.58
C VAL A 22 5.31 7.99 -4.96
N MET A 23 4.18 8.07 -5.68
CA MET A 23 3.58 9.36 -6.05
C MET A 23 3.20 10.19 -4.83
N VAL A 24 2.52 9.57 -3.88
CA VAL A 24 2.10 10.22 -2.62
C VAL A 24 3.32 10.67 -1.82
N ASN A 25 4.36 9.83 -1.76
CA ASN A 25 5.57 10.12 -1.01
C ASN A 25 6.39 11.25 -1.62
N ILE A 26 6.37 11.45 -2.94
CA ILE A 26 7.04 12.60 -3.57
C ILE A 26 6.48 13.91 -3.02
N VAL A 27 5.15 14.08 -3.03
CA VAL A 27 4.53 15.30 -2.51
C VAL A 27 4.84 15.49 -1.01
N GLN A 28 4.84 14.41 -0.22
CA GLN A 28 5.13 14.48 1.21
C GLN A 28 6.60 14.80 1.54
N LEU A 29 7.55 14.22 0.80
CA LEU A 29 8.98 14.36 1.07
C LEU A 29 9.58 15.66 0.51
N THR A 30 9.09 16.09 -0.65
CA THR A 30 9.56 17.32 -1.31
C THR A 30 8.96 18.58 -0.68
N GLY A 31 7.89 18.43 0.12
CA GLY A 31 7.16 19.56 0.68
C GLY A 31 6.39 20.36 -0.37
N LEU A 32 6.15 19.79 -1.56
CA LEU A 32 5.38 20.43 -2.63
C LEU A 32 4.07 20.98 -2.07
N ARG A 33 3.87 22.29 -2.20
CA ARG A 33 2.68 22.96 -1.68
C ARG A 33 1.45 22.49 -2.44
N ARG A 34 0.49 21.90 -1.70
CA ARG A 34 -0.80 21.53 -2.27
C ARG A 34 -1.69 22.77 -2.37
N PRO A 35 -2.29 23.04 -3.54
CA PRO A 35 -3.24 24.14 -3.67
C PRO A 35 -4.51 23.84 -2.88
N ASP A 36 -5.27 24.89 -2.59
CA ASP A 36 -6.57 24.83 -1.94
C ASP A 36 -7.57 25.63 -2.76
N GLY A 37 -8.76 25.06 -2.99
CA GLY A 37 -9.81 25.70 -3.77
C GLY A 37 -10.48 24.81 -4.80
N PRO A 38 -11.27 25.39 -5.72
CA PRO A 38 -12.06 24.64 -6.68
C PRO A 38 -11.21 23.74 -7.58
N ALA A 39 -11.68 22.51 -7.83
CA ALA A 39 -10.98 21.56 -8.69
C ALA A 39 -10.72 22.11 -10.10
N ALA A 40 -11.65 22.90 -10.64
CA ALA A 40 -11.52 23.53 -11.94
C ALA A 40 -10.36 24.54 -12.03
N ALA A 41 -9.98 25.17 -10.92
CA ALA A 41 -8.85 26.09 -10.86
C ALA A 41 -7.50 25.35 -10.76
N HIS A 42 -7.51 24.10 -10.28
CA HIS A 42 -6.31 23.29 -10.06
C HIS A 42 -6.43 21.89 -10.69
N PRO A 43 -6.64 21.78 -12.01
CA PRO A 43 -6.99 20.52 -12.66
C PRO A 43 -5.90 19.44 -12.50
N THR A 44 -4.63 19.82 -12.59
CA THR A 44 -3.52 18.85 -12.44
C THR A 44 -3.40 18.33 -11.01
N ALA A 45 -3.68 19.19 -10.01
CA ALA A 45 -3.67 18.80 -8.60
C ALA A 45 -4.84 17.88 -8.29
N PHE A 46 -6.04 18.24 -8.78
CA PHE A 46 -7.23 17.42 -8.62
C PHE A 46 -7.08 16.04 -9.25
N VAL A 47 -6.59 15.96 -10.48
CA VAL A 47 -6.33 14.67 -11.15
C VAL A 47 -5.33 13.84 -10.35
N TRP A 48 -4.27 14.45 -9.84
CA TRP A 48 -3.32 13.74 -8.99
C TRP A 48 -3.95 13.23 -7.68
N GLU A 49 -4.76 14.05 -7.00
CA GLU A 49 -5.45 13.63 -5.77
C GLU A 49 -6.47 12.51 -6.05
N LEU A 50 -7.23 12.61 -7.15
CA LEU A 50 -8.20 11.60 -7.56
C LEU A 50 -7.54 10.24 -7.84
N LEU A 51 -6.34 10.25 -8.41
CA LEU A 51 -5.61 9.04 -8.81
C LEU A 51 -4.75 8.45 -7.68
N PHE A 52 -4.14 9.28 -6.84
CA PHE A 52 -3.11 8.83 -5.90
C PHE A 52 -3.42 9.13 -4.44
N LEU A 53 -4.11 10.21 -4.11
CA LEU A 53 -4.39 10.54 -2.71
C LEU A 53 -5.38 9.54 -2.11
N GLN A 54 -4.97 8.84 -1.06
CA GLN A 54 -5.75 7.79 -0.40
C GLN A 54 -6.14 6.60 -1.31
N ARG A 55 -5.51 6.38 -2.48
CA ARG A 55 -5.84 5.22 -3.35
C ARG A 55 -4.91 4.01 -3.13
N PRO A 56 -3.58 4.16 -3.22
CA PRO A 56 -2.66 3.03 -3.12
C PRO A 56 -2.45 2.58 -1.66
N PHE A 57 -2.56 3.52 -0.71
CA PHE A 57 -2.36 3.28 0.71
C PHE A 57 -3.37 2.28 1.31
N PRO A 58 -4.70 2.39 1.08
CA PRO A 58 -5.65 1.37 1.53
C PRO A 58 -5.37 -0.04 0.97
N VAL A 59 -4.98 -0.13 -0.30
CA VAL A 59 -4.64 -1.41 -0.94
C VAL A 59 -3.47 -2.06 -0.23
N PHE A 60 -2.38 -1.32 -0.04
CA PHE A 60 -1.19 -1.81 0.64
C PHE A 60 -1.48 -2.20 2.10
N THR A 61 -2.31 -1.41 2.78
CA THR A 61 -2.77 -1.64 4.16
C THR A 61 -3.55 -2.95 4.27
N PHE A 62 -4.54 -3.14 3.41
CA PHE A 62 -5.32 -4.37 3.33
C PHE A 62 -4.43 -5.59 3.06
N LEU A 63 -3.49 -5.49 2.10
CA LEU A 63 -2.57 -6.57 1.76
C LEU A 63 -1.61 -6.92 2.89
N PHE A 64 -1.26 -5.98 3.76
CA PHE A 64 -0.49 -6.29 4.96
C PHE A 64 -1.26 -7.25 5.88
N GLY A 65 -2.56 -6.99 6.11
CA GLY A 65 -3.46 -7.87 6.83
C GLY A 65 -3.56 -9.27 6.20
N VAL A 66 -3.73 -9.33 4.87
CA VAL A 66 -3.73 -10.60 4.12
C VAL A 66 -2.42 -11.36 4.35
N SER A 67 -1.29 -10.67 4.23
CA SER A 67 0.04 -11.27 4.38
C SER A 67 0.26 -11.82 5.80
N PHE A 68 -0.19 -11.08 6.81
CA PHE A 68 -0.13 -11.51 8.20
C PHE A 68 -0.92 -12.80 8.44
N ALA A 69 -2.17 -12.86 7.96
CA ALA A 69 -3.03 -14.03 8.13
C ALA A 69 -2.51 -15.26 7.38
N LEU A 70 -1.92 -15.09 6.18
CA LEU A 70 -1.27 -16.18 5.46
C LEU A 70 -0.04 -16.71 6.20
N MET A 71 0.76 -15.83 6.80
CA MET A 71 1.93 -16.24 7.57
C MET A 71 1.58 -16.98 8.85
N LEU A 72 0.47 -16.61 9.51
CA LEU A 72 -0.01 -17.28 10.73
C LEU A 72 -0.30 -18.78 10.50
N ARG A 73 -0.55 -19.21 9.25
CA ARG A 73 -0.72 -20.63 8.90
C ARG A 73 0.57 -21.45 8.98
N THR A 74 1.73 -20.79 8.96
CA THR A 74 3.06 -21.43 8.84
C THR A 74 4.04 -21.02 9.94
N ALA A 75 3.72 -19.99 10.71
CA ALA A 75 4.58 -19.41 11.73
C ALA A 75 3.80 -19.14 13.02
N SER A 76 4.47 -19.28 14.16
CA SER A 76 3.87 -18.97 15.46
C SER A 76 3.63 -17.46 15.62
N ARG A 77 2.67 -17.09 16.47
CA ARG A 77 2.39 -15.69 16.83
C ARG A 77 3.61 -14.98 17.40
N PHE A 78 4.49 -15.70 18.10
CA PHE A 78 5.74 -15.15 18.62
C PHE A 78 6.71 -14.74 17.49
N VAL A 79 6.80 -15.55 16.43
CA VAL A 79 7.59 -15.19 15.23
C VAL A 79 7.00 -13.95 14.56
N LEU A 80 5.67 -13.85 14.49
CA LEU A 80 4.99 -12.66 13.94
C LEU A 80 5.19 -11.41 14.80
N LEU A 81 5.14 -11.53 16.12
CA LEU A 81 5.45 -10.43 17.04
C LEU A 81 6.87 -9.93 16.79
N ARG A 82 7.87 -10.81 16.78
CA ARG A 82 9.25 -10.43 16.50
C ARG A 82 9.40 -9.78 15.12
N ARG A 83 8.72 -10.29 14.11
CA ARG A 83 8.68 -9.72 12.76
C ARG A 83 8.16 -8.28 12.78
N LEU A 84 7.07 -8.02 13.51
CA LEU A 84 6.48 -6.69 13.66
C LEU A 84 7.41 -5.75 14.44
N LEU A 85 8.07 -6.23 15.50
CA LEU A 85 9.04 -5.43 16.26
C LEU A 85 10.22 -5.00 15.37
N TRP A 86 10.81 -5.92 14.60
CA TRP A 86 11.87 -5.55 13.65
C TRP A 86 11.39 -4.65 12.53
N LEU A 87 10.14 -4.79 12.08
CA LEU A 87 9.54 -3.86 11.14
C LEU A 87 9.45 -2.45 11.74
N GLY A 88 9.10 -2.35 13.03
CA GLY A 88 9.08 -1.09 13.77
C GLY A 88 10.47 -0.46 13.91
N VAL A 89 11.51 -1.26 14.14
CA VAL A 89 12.91 -0.77 14.16
C VAL A 89 13.31 -0.24 12.79
N ILE A 90 13.00 -0.97 11.71
CA ILE A 90 13.27 -0.51 10.33
C ILE A 90 12.51 0.79 10.05
N GLY A 91 11.23 0.88 10.46
CA GLY A 91 10.44 2.10 10.36
C GLY A 91 11.02 3.27 11.15
N LEU A 92 11.53 3.02 12.36
CA LEU A 92 12.19 4.05 13.17
C LEU A 92 13.44 4.60 12.47
N LEU A 93 14.29 3.73 11.93
CA LEU A 93 15.46 4.15 11.16
C LEU A 93 15.04 4.88 9.88
N HIS A 94 14.03 4.39 9.18
CA HIS A 94 13.51 5.00 7.96
C HIS A 94 12.85 6.36 8.22
N SER A 95 12.31 6.58 9.42
CA SER A 95 11.69 7.86 9.80
C SER A 95 12.67 9.04 9.79
N LEU A 96 13.98 8.77 9.84
CA LEU A 96 15.03 9.77 9.64
C LEU A 96 15.03 10.34 8.22
N LEU A 97 14.61 9.55 7.22
CA LEU A 97 14.46 9.96 5.83
C LEU A 97 13.04 10.42 5.52
N GLN A 98 12.04 9.78 6.12
CA GLN A 98 10.62 10.05 5.87
C GLN A 98 9.85 10.11 7.19
N PRO A 99 9.65 11.31 7.77
CA PRO A 99 8.96 11.45 9.06
C PRO A 99 7.54 10.87 9.08
N ASN A 100 6.83 10.94 7.96
CA ASN A 100 5.45 10.48 7.78
C ASN A 100 5.36 9.04 7.25
N GLU A 101 6.33 8.19 7.58
CA GLU A 101 6.37 6.81 7.09
C GLU A 101 5.34 5.88 7.75
N VAL A 102 4.98 4.82 7.03
CA VAL A 102 3.86 3.92 7.35
C VAL A 102 4.28 2.68 8.16
N LEU A 103 5.53 2.24 8.09
CA LEU A 103 6.05 1.03 8.73
C LEU A 103 5.93 1.07 10.25
N ARG A 104 6.21 2.20 10.93
CA ARG A 104 5.99 2.30 12.39
C ARG A 104 4.51 2.09 12.73
N HIS A 105 3.61 2.70 11.98
CA HIS A 105 2.17 2.53 12.18
C HIS A 105 1.74 1.08 11.94
N TYR A 106 2.29 0.43 10.91
CA TYR A 106 1.99 -0.97 10.60
C TYR A 106 2.54 -1.92 11.66
N ALA A 107 3.72 -1.66 12.21
CA ALA A 107 4.28 -2.41 13.31
C ALA A 107 3.39 -2.26 14.57
N ALA A 108 3.05 -1.02 14.94
CA ALA A 108 2.23 -0.73 16.11
C ALA A 108 0.82 -1.36 16.02
N PHE A 109 0.08 -1.08 14.94
CA PHE A 109 -1.24 -1.68 14.75
C PHE A 109 -1.18 -3.18 14.46
N GLY A 110 -0.09 -3.68 13.88
CA GLY A 110 0.12 -5.12 13.76
C GLY A 110 0.20 -5.81 15.14
N VAL A 111 0.88 -5.18 16.10
CA VAL A 111 0.99 -5.71 17.46
C VAL A 111 -0.30 -5.53 18.25
N VAL A 112 -0.92 -4.35 18.19
CA VAL A 112 -2.07 -4.00 19.04
C VAL A 112 -3.39 -4.52 18.47
N VAL A 113 -3.49 -4.70 17.14
CA VAL A 113 -4.75 -5.07 16.48
C VAL A 113 -4.67 -6.48 15.87
N LEU A 114 -3.69 -6.75 15.00
CA LEU A 114 -3.64 -8.03 14.28
C LEU A 114 -3.28 -9.21 15.19
N LEU A 115 -2.33 -9.07 16.11
CA LEU A 115 -1.96 -10.16 17.03
C LEU A 115 -3.13 -10.56 17.96
N PRO A 116 -3.82 -9.65 18.66
CA PRO A 116 -5.01 -10.02 19.43
C PRO A 116 -6.14 -10.59 18.56
N ALA A 117 -6.40 -9.98 17.40
CA ALA A 117 -7.43 -10.47 16.49
C ALA A 117 -7.14 -11.87 15.93
N SER A 118 -5.88 -12.31 15.93
CA SER A 118 -5.50 -13.67 15.52
C SER A 118 -6.04 -14.78 16.41
N TYR A 119 -6.58 -14.46 17.59
CA TYR A 119 -7.27 -15.41 18.48
C TYR A 119 -8.78 -15.45 18.24
N LEU A 120 -9.32 -14.48 17.50
CA LEU A 120 -10.75 -14.36 17.26
C LEU A 120 -11.19 -15.21 16.06
N PRO A 121 -12.42 -15.75 16.09
CA PRO A 121 -13.03 -16.34 14.90
C PRO A 121 -13.14 -15.32 13.76
N ARG A 122 -12.94 -15.78 12.53
CA ARG A 122 -12.92 -14.94 11.32
C ARG A 122 -14.11 -13.98 11.18
N ARG A 123 -15.32 -14.41 11.57
CA ARG A 123 -16.53 -13.56 11.53
C ARG A 123 -16.41 -12.31 12.41
N TRP A 124 -15.78 -12.45 13.58
CA TRP A 124 -15.53 -11.34 14.49
C TRP A 124 -14.44 -10.42 13.96
N VAL A 125 -13.38 -10.99 13.36
CA VAL A 125 -12.34 -10.22 12.67
C VAL A 125 -12.94 -9.38 11.53
N LEU A 126 -13.82 -9.97 10.73
CA LEU A 126 -14.53 -9.27 9.65
C LEU A 126 -15.42 -8.14 10.19
N GLY A 127 -16.27 -8.44 11.18
CA GLY A 127 -17.18 -7.48 11.79
C GLY A 127 -16.45 -6.32 12.47
N LEU A 128 -15.39 -6.62 13.23
CA LEU A 128 -14.55 -5.60 13.87
C LEU A 128 -13.80 -4.76 12.83
N GLY A 129 -13.31 -5.37 11.76
CA GLY A 129 -12.69 -4.64 10.65
C GLY A 129 -13.63 -3.62 10.01
N ALA A 130 -14.88 -4.02 9.74
CA ALA A 130 -15.91 -3.12 9.22
C ALA A 130 -16.28 -2.02 10.23
N LEU A 131 -16.44 -2.39 11.51
CA LEU A 131 -16.75 -1.45 12.58
C LEU A 131 -15.67 -0.38 12.74
N LEU A 132 -14.39 -0.75 12.70
CA LEU A 132 -13.27 0.19 12.86
C LEU A 132 -13.10 1.15 11.68
N LEU A 133 -13.69 0.87 10.50
CA LEU A 133 -13.72 1.83 9.41
C LEU A 133 -14.67 3.00 9.67
N VAL A 134 -15.72 2.82 10.49
CA VAL A 134 -16.69 3.88 10.80
C VAL A 134 -16.04 5.07 11.51
N PRO A 135 -15.35 4.93 12.66
CA PRO A 135 -14.66 6.04 13.29
C PRO A 135 -13.49 6.56 12.42
N ALA A 136 -12.87 5.70 11.59
CA ALA A 136 -11.85 6.14 10.65
C ALA A 136 -12.37 7.15 9.61
N MET A 137 -13.66 7.11 9.27
CA MET A 137 -14.29 8.09 8.37
C MET A 137 -14.28 9.51 8.94
N ILE A 138 -14.26 9.64 10.28
CA ILE A 138 -14.25 10.91 11.00
C ILE A 138 -12.82 11.33 11.34
N LEU A 139 -12.01 10.40 11.83
CA LEU A 139 -10.66 10.70 12.32
C LEU A 139 -9.62 10.84 11.19
N HIS A 140 -9.91 10.29 10.02
CA HIS A 140 -9.03 10.30 8.84
C HIS A 140 -7.61 9.73 9.07
N GLY A 141 -6.76 9.79 8.05
CA GLY A 141 -5.34 9.44 8.16
C GLY A 141 -5.07 8.00 8.59
N ILE A 142 -4.26 7.84 9.65
CA ILE A 142 -3.76 6.53 10.12
C ILE A 142 -4.85 5.63 10.72
N TRP A 143 -5.99 6.19 11.09
CA TRP A 143 -7.07 5.45 11.76
C TRP A 143 -7.80 4.44 10.87
N ILE A 144 -7.56 4.50 9.55
CA ILE A 144 -8.04 3.49 8.59
C ILE A 144 -7.27 2.16 8.71
N ILE A 145 -6.06 2.18 9.29
CA ILE A 145 -5.15 1.04 9.31
C ILE A 145 -5.75 -0.17 10.06
N PRO A 146 -6.25 -0.04 11.30
CA PRO A 146 -6.85 -1.16 12.03
C PRO A 146 -7.96 -1.86 11.26
N GLY A 147 -8.91 -1.11 10.71
CA GLY A 147 -10.05 -1.65 9.97
C GLY A 147 -9.59 -2.46 8.74
N LEU A 148 -8.74 -1.87 7.91
CA LEU A 148 -8.23 -2.53 6.70
C LEU A 148 -7.32 -3.73 7.00
N PHE A 149 -6.52 -3.67 8.06
CA PHE A 149 -5.73 -4.79 8.52
C PHE A 149 -6.60 -6.00 8.85
N LEU A 150 -7.68 -5.80 9.63
CA LEU A 150 -8.58 -6.87 10.00
C LEU A 150 -9.37 -7.39 8.80
N LEU A 151 -9.86 -6.51 7.92
CA LEU A 151 -10.54 -6.91 6.69
C LEU A 151 -9.63 -7.75 5.79
N GLY A 152 -8.36 -7.35 5.64
CA GLY A 152 -7.36 -8.12 4.92
C GLY A 152 -7.08 -9.48 5.55
N ALA A 153 -6.93 -9.52 6.87
CA ALA A 153 -6.70 -10.77 7.60
C ALA A 153 -7.89 -11.74 7.47
N ALA A 154 -9.12 -11.24 7.53
CA ALA A 154 -10.32 -12.04 7.32
C ALA A 154 -10.43 -12.53 5.87
N ALA A 155 -10.12 -11.67 4.88
CA ALA A 155 -10.18 -11.98 3.45
C ALA A 155 -9.25 -13.14 3.06
N ALA A 156 -8.08 -13.26 3.68
CA ALA A 156 -7.13 -14.35 3.41
C ALA A 156 -7.74 -15.76 3.59
N GLY A 157 -8.78 -15.89 4.41
CA GLY A 157 -9.50 -17.16 4.63
C GLY A 157 -10.51 -17.53 3.55
N TYR A 158 -10.92 -16.60 2.68
CA TYR A 158 -11.97 -16.83 1.66
C TYR A 158 -11.41 -17.21 0.28
N GLY A 159 -10.10 -17.14 0.09
CA GLY A 159 -9.47 -17.37 -1.22
C GLY A 159 -9.78 -16.23 -2.20
N LEU A 160 -9.36 -16.41 -3.46
CA LEU A 160 -9.69 -15.47 -4.53
C LEU A 160 -11.12 -15.73 -5.03
N PRO A 161 -11.95 -14.69 -5.16
CA PRO A 161 -13.30 -14.85 -5.71
C PRO A 161 -13.25 -15.29 -7.17
N GLU A 162 -14.30 -15.98 -7.62
CA GLU A 162 -14.47 -16.30 -9.03
C GLU A 162 -14.58 -15.04 -9.89
N ARG A 163 -14.13 -15.13 -11.15
CA ARG A 163 -14.15 -14.01 -12.10
C ARG A 163 -15.53 -13.34 -12.23
N ARG A 164 -16.61 -14.13 -12.22
CA ARG A 164 -18.00 -13.61 -12.29
C ARG A 164 -18.35 -12.75 -11.08
N ALA A 165 -17.93 -13.16 -9.89
CA ALA A 165 -18.14 -12.40 -8.66
C ALA A 165 -17.34 -11.10 -8.68
N LEU A 166 -16.09 -11.13 -9.17
CA LEU A 166 -15.28 -9.93 -9.36
C LEU A 166 -15.91 -8.94 -10.34
N VAL A 167 -16.41 -9.40 -11.50
CA VAL A 167 -17.11 -8.52 -12.47
C VAL A 167 -18.35 -7.88 -11.85
N ARG A 168 -19.17 -8.65 -11.11
CA ARG A 168 -20.34 -8.11 -10.41
C ARG A 168 -19.94 -7.08 -9.36
N ALA A 169 -18.93 -7.38 -8.55
CA ALA A 169 -18.43 -6.46 -7.53
C ALA A 169 -17.91 -5.16 -8.15
N PHE A 170 -17.18 -5.25 -9.28
CA PHE A 170 -16.70 -4.09 -10.02
C PHE A 170 -17.86 -3.25 -10.55
N ALA A 171 -18.86 -3.88 -11.19
CA ALA A 171 -20.02 -3.20 -11.73
C ALA A 171 -20.85 -2.50 -10.65
N VAL A 172 -21.03 -3.13 -9.49
CA VAL A 172 -21.77 -2.57 -8.35
C VAL A 172 -21.01 -1.40 -7.69
N ALA A 173 -19.68 -1.46 -7.63
CA ALA A 173 -18.87 -0.40 -7.03
C ALA A 173 -18.66 0.81 -7.96
N LEU A 174 -18.88 0.66 -9.27
CA LEU A 174 -18.63 1.72 -10.26
C LEU A 174 -19.54 2.95 -10.07
N PRO A 175 -20.87 2.82 -9.84
CA PRO A 175 -21.73 3.96 -9.52
C PRO A 175 -21.30 4.68 -8.23
N ALA A 176 -20.93 3.91 -7.19
CA ALA A 176 -20.44 4.48 -5.94
C ALA A 176 -19.16 5.31 -6.17
N ALA A 177 -18.25 4.83 -7.02
CA ALA A 177 -17.03 5.55 -7.38
C ALA A 177 -17.31 6.85 -8.15
N ALA A 178 -18.29 6.83 -9.06
CA ALA A 178 -18.72 8.03 -9.77
C ALA A 178 -19.31 9.07 -8.81
N ILE A 179 -20.15 8.65 -7.86
CA ILE A 179 -20.77 9.54 -6.87
C ILE A 179 -19.69 10.18 -5.98
N VAL A 180 -18.84 9.38 -5.33
CA VAL A 180 -17.81 9.91 -4.42
C VAL A 180 -16.74 10.71 -5.16
N GLY A 181 -16.42 10.35 -6.41
CA GLY A 181 -15.50 11.11 -7.25
C GLY A 181 -16.09 12.46 -7.68
N HIS A 182 -17.38 12.50 -8.01
CA HIS A 182 -18.09 13.75 -8.30
C HIS A 182 -18.17 14.64 -7.07
N GLU A 183 -18.50 14.09 -5.91
CA GLU A 183 -18.54 14.86 -4.67
C GLU A 183 -17.15 15.39 -4.29
N GLN A 184 -16.09 14.59 -4.45
CA GLN A 184 -14.72 15.08 -4.27
C GLN A 184 -14.41 16.24 -5.25
N TYR A 185 -14.83 16.16 -6.52
CA TYR A 185 -14.68 17.25 -7.48
C TYR A 185 -15.40 18.53 -7.06
N ARG A 186 -16.64 18.41 -6.58
CA ARG A 186 -17.44 19.56 -6.11
C ARG A 186 -16.81 20.27 -4.93
N HIS A 187 -16.13 19.54 -4.06
CA HIS A 187 -15.46 20.08 -2.88
C HIS A 187 -14.01 20.53 -3.16
N GLY A 188 -13.50 20.26 -4.36
CA GLY A 188 -12.24 20.83 -4.85
C GLY A 188 -10.99 20.04 -4.48
N VAL A 189 -9.92 20.77 -4.23
CA VAL A 189 -8.60 20.26 -3.78
C VAL A 189 -8.33 20.91 -2.42
N GLY A 190 -7.74 20.14 -1.49
CA GLY A 190 -7.40 20.67 -0.17
C GLY A 190 -8.37 20.22 0.94
N PRO A 191 -8.38 20.91 2.10
CA PRO A 191 -9.08 20.46 3.30
C PRO A 191 -10.60 20.30 3.14
N SER A 192 -11.24 21.11 2.31
CA SER A 192 -12.68 21.00 2.02
C SER A 192 -13.06 19.66 1.39
N ALA A 193 -12.15 19.03 0.66
CA ALA A 193 -12.37 17.75 0.00
C ALA A 193 -12.13 16.54 0.92
N TYR A 194 -11.49 16.72 2.09
CA TYR A 194 -11.08 15.60 2.96
C TYR A 194 -12.21 14.66 3.39
N PRO A 195 -13.43 15.12 3.72
CA PRO A 195 -14.56 14.24 4.02
C PRO A 195 -14.90 13.28 2.87
N TRP A 196 -14.61 13.66 1.63
CA TRP A 196 -14.88 12.89 0.42
C TRP A 196 -13.66 12.11 -0.08
N THR A 197 -12.45 12.62 0.18
CA THR A 197 -11.19 11.98 -0.24
C THR A 197 -11.05 10.57 0.32
N LEU A 198 -11.45 10.33 1.58
CA LEU A 198 -11.33 9.03 2.23
C LEU A 198 -12.36 8.01 1.73
N PRO A 199 -13.69 8.29 1.69
CA PRO A 199 -14.66 7.42 1.04
C PRO A 199 -14.31 7.11 -0.40
N ALA A 200 -13.89 8.12 -1.17
CA ALA A 200 -13.38 7.91 -2.51
C ALA A 200 -12.17 6.99 -2.49
N GLY A 201 -11.21 7.22 -1.59
CA GLY A 201 -10.02 6.38 -1.43
C GLY A 201 -10.34 4.90 -1.25
N LEU A 202 -11.29 4.58 -0.38
CA LEU A 202 -11.75 3.21 -0.15
C LEU A 202 -12.44 2.59 -1.37
N VAL A 203 -13.35 3.32 -2.02
CA VAL A 203 -14.09 2.80 -3.18
C VAL A 203 -13.16 2.61 -4.39
N PHE A 204 -12.29 3.57 -4.67
CA PHE A 204 -11.29 3.48 -5.74
C PHE A 204 -10.24 2.40 -5.44
N ALA A 205 -9.80 2.25 -4.19
CA ALA A 205 -8.93 1.14 -3.80
C ALA A 205 -9.61 -0.22 -4.02
N PHE A 206 -10.89 -0.35 -3.67
CA PHE A 206 -11.66 -1.57 -3.93
C PHE A 206 -11.77 -1.86 -5.44
N LEU A 207 -12.15 -0.87 -6.25
CA LEU A 207 -12.18 -1.01 -7.70
C LEU A 207 -10.82 -1.34 -8.29
N PHE A 208 -9.75 -0.75 -7.76
CA PHE A 208 -8.39 -1.05 -8.19
C PHE A 208 -8.04 -2.51 -7.89
N VAL A 209 -8.31 -3.02 -6.69
CA VAL A 209 -8.07 -4.43 -6.35
C VAL A 209 -8.87 -5.37 -7.24
N VAL A 210 -10.18 -5.15 -7.35
CA VAL A 210 -11.07 -6.02 -8.15
C VAL A 210 -10.70 -5.94 -9.62
N GLY A 211 -10.50 -4.74 -10.17
CA GLY A 211 -10.08 -4.51 -11.54
C GLY A 211 -8.73 -5.16 -11.83
N PHE A 212 -7.75 -5.00 -10.94
CA PHE A 212 -6.43 -5.61 -11.10
C PHE A 212 -6.49 -7.14 -11.12
N LEU A 213 -7.34 -7.75 -10.29
CA LEU A 213 -7.57 -9.21 -10.31
C LEU A 213 -8.28 -9.69 -11.60
N LEU A 214 -9.01 -8.81 -12.29
CA LEU A 214 -9.63 -9.10 -13.59
C LEU A 214 -8.66 -8.96 -14.77
N VAL A 215 -7.53 -8.26 -14.59
CA VAL A 215 -6.47 -8.13 -15.61
C VAL A 215 -5.71 -9.46 -15.76
N GLY A 216 -5.21 -9.72 -16.96
CA GLY A 216 -4.51 -10.94 -17.29
C GLY A 216 -3.16 -11.12 -16.57
N ARG A 217 -2.72 -12.39 -16.53
CA ARG A 217 -1.42 -12.84 -16.00
C ARG A 217 -0.16 -12.08 -16.49
N PRO A 218 -0.03 -11.59 -17.75
CA PRO A 218 1.17 -10.86 -18.15
C PRO A 218 1.42 -9.61 -17.30
N THR A 219 0.37 -8.84 -17.01
CA THR A 219 0.48 -7.64 -16.16
C THR A 219 0.91 -8.01 -14.75
N HIS A 220 0.36 -9.10 -14.20
CA HIS A 220 0.75 -9.57 -12.87
C HIS A 220 2.23 -10.00 -12.83
N ALA A 221 2.69 -10.71 -13.85
CA ALA A 221 4.08 -11.18 -13.93
C ALA A 221 5.10 -10.02 -13.97
N VAL A 222 4.77 -8.90 -14.62
CA VAL A 222 5.63 -7.72 -14.70
C VAL A 222 5.77 -7.03 -13.33
N LEU A 223 4.68 -6.96 -12.56
CA LEU A 223 4.64 -6.20 -11.30
C LEU A 223 4.99 -7.05 -10.06
N ALA A 224 4.84 -8.38 -10.14
CA ALA A 224 5.15 -9.27 -9.01
C ALA A 224 6.59 -9.15 -8.47
N PRO A 225 7.65 -9.03 -9.31
CA PRO A 225 9.01 -8.79 -8.83
C PRO A 225 9.13 -7.57 -7.92
N MET A 226 8.48 -6.46 -8.28
CA MET A 226 8.50 -5.23 -7.49
C MET A 226 7.83 -5.42 -6.12
N GLY A 227 6.71 -6.13 -6.07
CA GLY A 227 6.02 -6.41 -4.81
C GLY A 227 6.65 -7.51 -3.95
N ARG A 228 7.48 -8.39 -4.53
CA ARG A 228 8.33 -9.32 -3.80
C ARG A 228 9.47 -8.64 -3.05
N MET A 229 9.83 -7.42 -3.48
CA MET A 229 10.84 -6.56 -2.89
C MET A 229 10.20 -5.30 -2.28
N ALA A 230 8.98 -5.41 -1.74
CA ALA A 230 8.21 -4.25 -1.32
C ALA A 230 8.87 -3.42 -0.22
N LEU A 231 9.52 -4.04 0.77
CA LEU A 231 10.21 -3.32 1.84
C LEU A 231 11.47 -2.63 1.30
N THR A 232 12.26 -3.35 0.50
CA THR A 232 13.43 -2.77 -0.19
C THR A 232 13.02 -1.57 -1.03
N ASN A 233 12.02 -1.74 -1.89
CA ASN A 233 11.56 -0.71 -2.82
C ASN A 233 10.90 0.47 -2.09
N TYR A 234 10.18 0.23 -0.98
CA TYR A 234 9.61 1.31 -0.18
C TYR A 234 10.69 2.20 0.43
N VAL A 235 11.72 1.61 1.06
CA VAL A 235 12.82 2.37 1.67
C VAL A 235 13.70 3.03 0.60
N LEU A 236 14.01 2.32 -0.48
CA LEU A 236 14.78 2.85 -1.60
C LEU A 236 14.05 4.03 -2.27
N ALA A 237 12.72 3.97 -2.37
CA ALA A 237 11.95 5.05 -2.97
C ALA A 237 12.17 6.39 -2.24
N SER A 238 12.16 6.42 -0.91
CA SER A 238 12.39 7.67 -0.17
C SER A 238 13.76 8.28 -0.45
N ALA A 239 14.82 7.46 -0.53
CA ALA A 239 16.15 7.93 -0.89
C ALA A 239 16.21 8.46 -2.34
N LEU A 240 15.59 7.76 -3.29
CA LEU A 240 15.51 8.19 -4.68
C LEU A 240 14.72 9.48 -4.84
N ILE A 241 13.63 9.66 -4.09
CA ILE A 241 12.81 10.87 -4.09
C ILE A 241 13.62 12.06 -3.58
N LEU A 242 14.31 11.93 -2.45
CA LEU A 242 15.13 13.01 -1.89
C LEU A 242 16.29 13.39 -2.82
N GLY A 243 16.96 12.40 -3.43
CA GLY A 243 18.00 12.65 -4.44
C GLY A 243 17.44 13.33 -5.70
N ALA A 244 16.26 12.92 -6.16
CA ALA A 244 15.59 13.54 -7.30
C ALA A 244 15.17 14.98 -6.99
N ASP A 245 14.68 15.25 -5.78
CA ASP A 245 14.31 16.61 -5.35
C ASP A 245 15.52 17.54 -5.30
N ALA A 246 16.64 17.07 -4.76
CA ALA A 246 17.90 17.82 -4.73
C ALA A 246 18.42 18.18 -6.13
N THR A 247 18.04 17.41 -7.16
CA THR A 247 18.47 17.64 -8.55
C THR A 247 17.45 18.47 -9.34
N PHE A 248 16.16 18.17 -9.20
CA PHE A 248 15.08 18.69 -10.03
C PHE A 248 14.18 19.73 -9.33
N HIS A 249 14.46 20.03 -8.06
CA HIS A 249 13.74 21.02 -7.24
C HIS A 249 12.22 20.83 -7.33
N ILE A 250 11.77 19.60 -7.06
CA ILE A 250 10.38 19.18 -7.24
C ILE A 250 9.49 19.94 -6.26
N GLY A 251 9.93 20.10 -5.01
CA GLY A 251 9.19 20.81 -3.96
C GLY A 251 8.88 22.28 -4.29
N GLN A 252 9.69 22.90 -5.14
CA GLN A 252 9.54 24.30 -5.57
C GLN A 252 8.73 24.45 -6.87
N SER A 253 8.21 23.35 -7.43
CA SER A 253 7.46 23.40 -8.68
C SER A 253 6.00 23.83 -8.45
N ASP A 254 5.44 24.58 -9.40
CA ASP A 254 4.06 25.08 -9.32
C ASP A 254 3.00 24.05 -9.77
N GLY A 255 3.41 22.82 -10.09
CA GLY A 255 2.52 21.84 -10.68
C GLY A 255 2.96 20.38 -10.52
N TYR A 256 2.02 19.47 -10.78
CA TYR A 256 2.19 18.04 -10.54
C TYR A 256 2.89 17.30 -11.69
N GLY A 257 3.27 17.99 -12.77
CA GLY A 257 3.95 17.39 -13.92
C GLY A 257 5.28 16.74 -13.54
N ARG A 258 6.13 17.45 -12.76
CA ARG A 258 7.40 16.90 -12.27
C ARG A 258 7.21 15.73 -11.31
N VAL A 259 6.19 15.80 -10.45
CA VAL A 259 5.83 14.71 -9.53
C VAL A 259 5.52 13.43 -10.30
N VAL A 260 4.65 13.53 -11.31
CA VAL A 260 4.27 12.38 -12.14
C VAL A 260 5.46 11.86 -12.94
N ALA A 261 6.24 12.73 -13.59
CA ALA A 261 7.40 12.32 -14.37
C ALA A 261 8.44 11.57 -13.51
N VAL A 262 8.82 12.15 -12.36
CA VAL A 262 9.82 11.56 -11.45
C VAL A 262 9.27 10.28 -10.82
N GLY A 263 8.02 10.27 -10.33
CA GLY A 263 7.44 9.09 -9.71
C GLY A 263 7.31 7.93 -10.70
N THR A 264 6.95 8.19 -11.95
CA THR A 264 6.90 7.17 -13.00
C THR A 264 8.30 6.67 -13.31
N GLY A 265 9.28 7.56 -13.42
CA GLY A 265 10.69 7.19 -13.59
C GLY A 265 11.21 6.29 -12.48
N ILE A 266 10.96 6.65 -11.21
CA ILE A 266 11.32 5.84 -10.04
C ILE A 266 10.61 4.49 -10.08
N GLY A 267 9.31 4.46 -10.35
CA GLY A 267 8.53 3.22 -10.42
C GLY A 267 9.05 2.26 -11.51
N VAL A 268 9.34 2.78 -12.71
CA VAL A 268 9.92 2.00 -13.81
C VAL A 268 11.32 1.49 -13.45
N ALA A 269 12.18 2.35 -12.91
CA ALA A 269 13.51 1.97 -12.47
C ALA A 269 13.45 0.85 -11.41
N GLN A 270 12.60 1.00 -10.40
CA GLN A 270 12.41 -0.01 -9.36
C GLN A 270 11.85 -1.33 -9.91
N ALA A 271 10.92 -1.29 -10.87
CA ALA A 271 10.41 -2.49 -11.52
C ALA A 271 11.53 -3.23 -12.27
N LEU A 272 12.33 -2.52 -13.07
CA LEU A 272 13.48 -3.09 -13.80
C LEU A 272 14.55 -3.63 -12.86
N LEU A 273 14.93 -2.85 -11.84
CA LEU A 273 15.90 -3.29 -10.83
C LEU A 273 15.41 -4.53 -10.09
N SER A 274 14.12 -4.59 -9.73
CA SER A 274 13.53 -5.76 -9.07
C SER A 274 13.55 -7.00 -9.97
N LEU A 275 13.27 -6.83 -11.27
CA LEU A 275 13.37 -7.89 -12.27
C LEU A 275 14.80 -8.43 -12.37
N LEU A 276 15.79 -7.55 -12.54
CA LEU A 276 17.19 -7.92 -12.68
C LEU A 276 17.77 -8.53 -11.40
N TRP A 277 17.43 -7.96 -10.25
CA TRP A 277 17.87 -8.44 -8.94
C TRP A 277 17.36 -9.85 -8.66
N LEU A 278 16.07 -10.08 -8.86
CA LEU A 278 15.46 -11.38 -8.57
C LEU A 278 15.86 -12.47 -9.56
N ARG A 279 16.56 -12.17 -10.66
CA ARG A 279 17.21 -13.21 -11.49
C ARG A 279 18.35 -13.90 -10.73
N HIS A 280 19.09 -13.17 -9.91
CA HIS A 280 20.26 -13.66 -9.19
C HIS A 280 19.96 -14.00 -7.73
N PHE A 281 19.03 -13.27 -7.10
CA PHE A 281 18.72 -13.39 -5.68
C PHE A 281 17.29 -13.88 -5.42
N ARG A 282 17.07 -14.48 -4.23
CA ARG A 282 15.77 -15.02 -3.81
C ARG A 282 14.84 -13.97 -3.21
N HIS A 283 15.43 -12.97 -2.56
CA HIS A 283 14.79 -11.92 -1.77
C HIS A 283 15.43 -10.56 -2.08
N GLY A 284 14.71 -9.47 -1.84
CA GLY A 284 15.35 -8.15 -1.77
C GLY A 284 16.25 -8.04 -0.54
N PRO A 285 17.23 -7.11 -0.53
CA PRO A 285 18.17 -6.92 0.56
C PRO A 285 17.50 -6.73 1.93
N LEU A 286 16.49 -5.85 2.03
CA LEU A 286 15.82 -5.59 3.30
C LEU A 286 14.89 -6.73 3.70
N GLU A 287 14.26 -7.40 2.75
CA GLU A 287 13.45 -8.60 3.04
C GLU A 287 14.33 -9.74 3.56
N TRP A 288 15.51 -9.92 2.99
CA TRP A 288 16.49 -10.91 3.44
C TRP A 288 16.95 -10.61 4.87
N LEU A 289 17.38 -9.38 5.12
CA LEU A 289 17.82 -8.92 6.44
C LEU A 289 16.69 -9.09 7.47
N TRP A 290 15.50 -8.57 7.18
CA TRP A 290 14.33 -8.65 8.06
C TRP A 290 13.93 -10.10 8.36
N ARG A 291 13.98 -10.97 7.35
CA ARG A 291 13.72 -12.41 7.54
C ARG A 291 14.78 -13.07 8.41
N GLY A 292 16.06 -12.70 8.23
CA GLY A 292 17.14 -13.22 9.03
C GLY A 292 17.04 -12.81 10.49
N LEU A 293 16.76 -11.54 10.76
CA LEU A 293 16.51 -10.98 12.09
C LEU A 293 15.27 -11.60 12.77
N THR A 294 14.23 -11.89 12.00
CA THR A 294 13.02 -12.54 12.52
C THR A 294 13.31 -14.00 12.91
N LEU A 295 13.99 -14.76 12.05
CA LEU A 295 14.20 -16.19 12.27
C LEU A 295 15.46 -16.50 13.10
N TRP A 296 16.30 -15.50 13.39
CA TRP A 296 17.65 -15.67 13.96
C TRP A 296 18.48 -16.69 13.20
N ARG A 297 18.35 -16.70 11.88
CA ARG A 297 19.05 -17.59 10.97
C ARG A 297 19.33 -16.84 9.69
N VAL A 298 20.46 -17.10 9.04
CA VAL A 298 20.78 -16.48 7.75
C VAL A 298 20.10 -17.27 6.63
N PRO A 299 19.03 -16.75 6.00
CA PRO A 299 18.40 -17.45 4.89
C PRO A 299 19.31 -17.40 3.65
N PRO A 300 19.24 -18.39 2.73
CA PRO A 300 20.01 -18.36 1.50
C PRO A 300 19.61 -17.15 0.63
N MET A 301 20.60 -16.35 0.25
CA MET A 301 20.38 -15.11 -0.52
C MET A 301 20.40 -15.34 -2.03
N ARG A 302 21.41 -16.06 -2.53
CA ARG A 302 21.56 -16.41 -3.95
C ARG A 302 20.64 -17.56 -4.33
N ARG A 303 20.21 -17.57 -5.60
CA ARG A 303 19.38 -18.66 -6.13
C ARG A 303 20.13 -19.97 -6.17
#